data_AF-A0A2N3I4M2-F1
#
_entry.id   AF-A0A2N3I4M2-F1
#
_cell.length_a   1.000
_cell.length_b   1.000
_cell.length_c   1.000
_cell.angle_alpha   90.00
_cell.angle_beta   90.00
_cell.angle_gamma   90.00
#
_symmetry.space_group_name_H-M   'P 1'
#
loop_
_entity.id
_entity.type
_entity.pdbx_description
1 polymer ?
#
loop_
_entity_poly.entity_id
_entity_poly.type
_entity_poly.pdbx_seq_one_letter_code
_entity_poly.pdbx_strand_id
1 'polypeptide(L)'
;MGVENTDYREESLDLNNPFDIKLVSEFLEPLGFEFDSIDVDYTMILYNLNQEVIGTGSYKGRVLKYVAVSPKFREGAAFAQIVTHLIELVINEHKHIFVYTKPRNLEVFKGLGFTEIATAEPLFSVLEFGYENIKTYQDYLRSIKKDVTFGGIAAIVVNCNPFTKGHKYLIEKACAENRVLYLFIVEEDRSSFTFDVRWRLIQEELGHIKNLVMVKGGDYVVSGTIFPCYFLKDEKECDIAAKQAELDVITFLNYIVPILNINRRYVGTEMYSPVTAAYNEAMIKYLPSNGVEILEIPRITQGSSDNYISASKVRIAIREDRLNEILDFLPDSTKNYLLSEESAEIREKIKNTVTRH
;
A
#
# COMPACT_ATOMS: atom_id res chain seq x y z
N MET A 1 31.20 19.76 31.37
CA MET A 1 29.77 20.02 31.14
C MET A 1 29.67 20.61 29.75
N GLY A 2 29.41 19.76 28.75
CA GLY A 2 29.24 20.23 27.38
C GLY A 2 27.90 20.93 27.30
N VAL A 3 27.91 22.19 26.87
CA VAL A 3 26.69 22.90 26.50
C VAL A 3 26.08 22.09 25.36
N GLU A 4 24.86 21.58 25.54
CA GLU A 4 24.06 21.07 24.43
C GLU A 4 23.80 22.25 23.51
N ASN A 5 24.65 22.42 22.50
CA ASN A 5 24.47 23.44 21.48
C ASN A 5 23.24 23.03 20.66
N THR A 6 22.16 23.77 20.85
CA THR A 6 20.88 23.64 20.14
C THR A 6 20.90 24.30 18.76
N ASP A 7 22.02 24.91 18.37
CA ASP A 7 22.19 25.50 17.05
C ASP A 7 22.71 24.44 16.05
N TYR A 8 21.82 24.04 15.14
CA TYR A 8 22.14 23.15 14.02
C TYR A 8 22.04 23.89 12.70
N ARG A 9 22.87 23.48 11.72
CA ARG A 9 22.80 23.98 10.35
C ARG A 9 22.19 22.91 9.46
N GLU A 10 21.13 23.27 8.75
CA GLU A 10 20.49 22.43 7.73
C GLU A 10 21.11 22.70 6.37
N GLU A 11 21.28 21.63 5.58
CA GLU A 11 21.79 21.71 4.22
C GLU A 11 21.00 20.76 3.33
N SER A 12 20.46 21.28 2.22
CA SER A 12 19.82 20.47 1.18
C SER A 12 20.87 19.91 0.24
N LEU A 13 20.75 18.65 -0.15
CA LEU A 13 21.73 17.97 -0.99
C LEU A 13 21.30 17.85 -2.44
N ASP A 14 22.27 17.85 -3.37
CA ASP A 14 22.02 17.57 -4.78
C ASP A 14 22.11 16.06 -5.05
N LEU A 15 20.96 15.45 -5.35
CA LEU A 15 20.86 14.02 -5.64
C LEU A 15 21.52 13.61 -6.97
N ASN A 16 22.02 14.56 -7.79
CA ASN A 16 22.85 14.28 -8.95
C ASN A 16 24.35 14.38 -8.66
N ASN A 17 24.72 14.91 -7.48
CA ASN A 17 26.11 15.08 -7.07
C ASN A 17 26.60 13.80 -6.36
N PRO A 18 27.60 13.08 -6.91
CA PRO A 18 28.10 11.85 -6.31
C PRO A 18 28.75 12.06 -4.93
N PHE A 19 29.24 13.26 -4.62
CA PHE A 19 29.81 13.56 -3.29
C PHE A 19 28.73 13.66 -2.23
N ASP A 20 27.58 14.27 -2.57
CA ASP A 20 26.45 14.43 -1.64
C ASP A 20 25.78 13.08 -1.36
N ILE A 21 25.59 12.26 -2.40
CA ILE A 21 25.12 10.88 -2.25
C ILE A 21 26.05 10.10 -1.32
N LYS A 22 27.37 10.19 -1.56
CA LYS A 22 28.36 9.49 -0.76
C LYS A 22 28.32 9.94 0.71
N LEU A 23 28.19 11.23 0.98
CA LEU A 23 28.10 11.79 2.33
C LEU A 23 26.91 11.18 3.11
N VAL A 24 25.73 11.13 2.49
CA VAL A 24 24.53 10.55 3.11
C VAL A 24 24.69 9.06 3.35
N SER A 25 25.19 8.32 2.35
CA SER A 25 25.43 6.89 2.46
C SER A 25 26.41 6.56 3.58
N GLU A 26 27.53 7.28 3.70
CA GLU A 26 28.53 7.08 4.77
C GLU A 26 27.96 7.37 6.16
N PHE A 27 27.03 8.32 6.29
CA PHE A 27 26.34 8.58 7.55
C PHE A 27 25.31 7.50 7.91
N LEU A 28 24.57 6.99 6.92
CA LEU A 28 23.46 6.05 7.09
C LEU A 28 23.90 4.58 7.26
N GLU A 29 24.96 4.16 6.58
CA GLU A 29 25.47 2.79 6.60
C GLU A 29 25.73 2.24 8.02
N PRO A 30 26.46 2.93 8.93
CA PRO A 30 26.69 2.44 10.29
C PRO A 30 25.42 2.42 11.14
N LEU A 31 24.35 3.12 10.72
CA LEU A 31 23.04 3.10 11.37
C LEU A 31 22.12 1.98 10.85
N GLY A 32 22.59 1.21 9.88
CA GLY A 32 21.90 0.04 9.35
C GLY A 32 21.01 0.32 8.14
N PHE A 33 21.16 1.46 7.48
CA PHE A 33 20.39 1.80 6.28
C PHE A 33 21.22 1.62 5.01
N GLU A 34 20.55 1.40 3.89
CA GLU A 34 21.12 1.44 2.54
C GLU A 34 20.44 2.56 1.76
N PHE A 35 21.20 3.60 1.44
CA PHE A 35 20.67 4.78 0.77
C PHE A 35 20.63 4.56 -0.74
N ASP A 36 19.46 4.76 -1.33
CA ASP A 36 19.26 4.76 -2.78
C ASP A 36 18.71 6.13 -3.20
N SER A 37 19.52 6.88 -3.95
CA SER A 37 19.15 8.22 -4.40
C SER A 37 18.01 8.22 -5.42
N ILE A 38 17.75 7.11 -6.11
CA ILE A 38 16.60 6.95 -7.01
C ILE A 38 15.29 6.78 -6.20
N ASP A 39 15.42 6.43 -4.92
CA ASP A 39 14.30 6.17 -4.03
C ASP A 39 13.96 7.35 -3.10
N VAL A 40 14.40 8.56 -3.45
CA VAL A 40 14.07 9.83 -2.77
C VAL A 40 13.90 10.97 -3.77
N ASP A 41 13.05 11.94 -3.44
CA ASP A 41 12.90 13.19 -4.22
C ASP A 41 13.72 14.33 -3.61
N TYR A 42 14.04 14.21 -2.31
CA TYR A 42 14.77 15.22 -1.55
C TYR A 42 15.52 14.57 -0.38
N THR A 43 16.69 15.13 -0.05
CA THR A 43 17.45 14.78 1.15
C THR A 43 18.08 16.02 1.78
N MET A 44 18.06 16.09 3.11
CA MET A 44 18.74 17.09 3.91
C MET A 44 19.75 16.47 4.87
N ILE A 45 20.82 17.20 5.18
CA ILE A 45 21.79 16.87 6.23
C ILE A 45 21.74 17.94 7.32
N LEU A 46 21.85 17.48 8.56
CA LEU A 46 21.95 18.32 9.74
C LEU A 46 23.39 18.30 10.28
N TYR A 47 23.99 19.48 10.42
CA TYR A 47 25.31 19.67 11.01
C TYR A 47 25.21 20.30 12.39
N ASN A 48 26.13 19.94 13.28
CA ASN A 48 26.39 20.73 14.49
C ASN A 48 27.37 21.89 14.21
N LEU A 49 27.63 22.72 15.22
CA LEU A 49 28.56 23.85 15.13
C LEU A 49 30.02 23.44 14.81
N ASN A 50 30.40 22.19 15.07
CA ASN A 50 31.72 21.65 14.72
C ASN A 50 31.79 21.13 13.27
N GLN A 51 30.73 21.35 12.47
CA GLN A 51 30.57 20.81 11.11
C GLN A 51 30.53 19.28 11.05
N GLU A 52 30.20 18.62 12.15
CA GLU A 52 29.96 17.17 12.16
C GLU A 52 28.53 16.91 11.66
N VAL A 53 28.36 15.92 10.77
CA VAL A 53 27.05 15.41 10.39
C VAL A 53 26.43 14.71 11.60
N ILE A 54 25.28 15.22 12.06
CA ILE A 54 24.58 14.68 13.23
C ILE A 54 23.26 14.00 12.87
N GLY A 55 22.71 14.27 11.70
CA GLY A 55 21.45 13.69 11.26
C GLY A 55 21.17 13.90 9.78
N THR A 56 20.20 13.15 9.27
CA THR A 56 19.71 13.24 7.89
C THR A 56 18.24 12.92 7.85
N GLY A 57 17.57 13.38 6.79
CA GLY A 57 16.20 13.00 6.49
C GLY A 57 15.87 13.25 5.03
N SER A 58 14.96 12.44 4.49
CA SER A 58 14.56 12.46 3.10
C SER A 58 13.04 12.32 2.96
N TYR A 59 12.51 12.54 1.77
CA TYR A 59 11.16 12.10 1.43
C TYR A 59 11.09 11.57 -0.01
N LYS A 60 10.06 10.77 -0.29
CA LYS A 60 9.64 10.40 -1.65
C LYS A 60 8.13 10.54 -1.76
N GLY A 61 7.68 11.44 -2.62
CA GLY A 61 6.34 12.00 -2.64
C GLY A 61 5.94 12.40 -1.23
N ARG A 62 4.93 11.71 -0.70
CA ARG A 62 4.39 11.95 0.64
C ARG A 62 4.94 11.06 1.76
N VAL A 63 5.96 10.25 1.50
CA VAL A 63 6.52 9.34 2.51
C VAL A 63 7.83 9.91 3.02
N LEU A 64 7.92 10.15 4.33
CA LEU A 64 9.20 10.49 4.97
C LEU A 64 10.08 9.24 5.04
N LYS A 65 11.34 9.41 4.66
CA LYS A 65 12.32 8.33 4.52
C LYS A 65 13.65 8.73 5.12
N TYR A 66 14.47 7.73 5.46
CA TYR A 66 15.85 7.92 5.91
C TYR A 66 16.01 8.93 7.07
N VAL A 67 14.98 9.08 7.93
CA VAL A 67 15.07 9.95 9.11
C VAL A 67 15.97 9.29 10.15
N ALA A 68 17.18 9.81 10.32
CA ALA A 68 18.18 9.23 11.20
C ALA A 68 19.00 10.30 11.91
N VAL A 69 19.27 10.06 13.19
CA VAL A 69 20.12 10.90 14.05
C VAL A 69 21.20 10.03 14.67
N SER A 70 22.42 10.58 14.68
CA SER A 70 23.59 9.99 15.31
C SER A 70 23.29 9.64 16.78
N PRO A 71 23.68 8.45 17.28
CA PRO A 71 23.37 8.03 18.65
C PRO A 71 23.72 9.05 19.74
N LYS A 72 24.79 9.84 19.52
CA LYS A 72 25.25 10.88 20.46
C LYS A 72 24.29 12.07 20.60
N PHE A 73 23.37 12.26 19.65
CA PHE A 73 22.50 13.44 19.54
C PHE A 73 21.00 13.08 19.56
N ARG A 74 20.63 11.83 19.86
CA ARG A 74 19.23 11.37 19.83
C ARG A 74 18.35 11.95 20.93
N GLU A 75 18.94 12.35 22.06
CA GLU A 75 18.22 12.96 23.18
C GLU A 75 17.96 14.46 22.99
N GLY A 76 18.56 15.06 21.95
CA GLY A 76 18.41 16.48 21.63
C GLY A 76 17.31 16.79 20.61
N ALA A 77 17.28 18.03 20.12
CA ALA A 77 16.26 18.52 19.19
C ALA A 77 16.46 18.07 17.73
N ALA A 78 17.58 17.42 17.41
CA ALA A 78 17.96 17.09 16.03
C ALA A 78 16.89 16.29 15.27
N PHE A 79 16.28 15.29 15.93
CA PHE A 79 15.23 14.49 15.30
C PHE A 79 13.99 15.32 14.98
N ALA A 80 13.54 16.13 15.95
CA ALA A 80 12.38 17.00 15.79
C ALA A 80 12.60 18.03 14.69
N GLN A 81 13.81 18.60 14.60
CA GLN A 81 14.16 19.57 13.56
C GLN A 81 14.11 18.95 12.16
N ILE A 82 14.73 17.78 11.97
CA ILE A 82 14.69 17.06 10.68
C ILE A 82 13.25 16.76 10.27
N VAL A 83 12.45 16.19 11.18
CA VAL A 83 11.07 15.82 10.86
C VAL A 83 10.20 17.05 10.57
N THR A 84 10.37 18.14 11.32
CA THR A 84 9.62 19.39 11.11
C THR A 84 9.95 19.99 9.75
N HIS A 85 11.24 20.09 9.40
CA HIS A 85 11.69 20.56 8.09
C HIS A 85 11.08 19.73 6.95
N LEU A 86 11.10 18.40 7.06
CA LEU A 86 10.51 17.54 6.05
C LEU A 86 8.99 17.70 5.96
N ILE A 87 8.27 17.86 7.09
CA ILE A 87 6.84 18.14 7.10
C ILE A 87 6.55 19.43 6.33
N GLU A 88 7.30 20.51 6.62
CA GLU A 88 7.10 21.81 5.98
C GLU A 88 7.24 21.74 4.46
N LEU A 89 8.22 20.96 3.96
CA LEU A 89 8.38 20.74 2.52
C LEU A 89 7.24 19.90 1.93
N VAL A 90 6.96 18.75 2.51
CA VAL A 90 6.01 17.78 1.96
C VAL A 90 4.58 18.30 2.02
N ILE A 91 4.21 19.05 3.06
CA ILE A 91 2.82 19.50 3.23
C ILE A 91 2.38 20.59 2.24
N ASN A 92 3.34 21.23 1.58
CA ASN A 92 3.07 22.20 0.50
C ASN A 92 2.54 21.51 -0.77
N GLU A 93 2.92 20.26 -1.01
CA GLU A 93 2.54 19.49 -2.20
C GLU A 93 1.54 18.37 -1.89
N HIS A 94 1.58 17.84 -0.66
CA HIS A 94 0.78 16.70 -0.24
C HIS A 94 0.03 17.00 1.05
N LYS A 95 -1.29 16.77 1.05
CA LYS A 95 -2.13 17.01 2.25
C LYS A 95 -2.00 15.94 3.33
N HIS A 96 -1.27 14.87 3.04
CA HIS A 96 -1.19 13.66 3.85
C HIS A 96 0.22 13.10 3.75
N ILE A 97 0.84 12.81 4.88
CA ILE A 97 2.23 12.35 5.03
C ILE A 97 2.22 11.02 5.75
N PHE A 98 3.03 10.08 5.27
CA PHE A 98 3.26 8.81 5.95
C PHE A 98 4.71 8.67 6.42
N VAL A 99 4.88 7.95 7.53
CA VAL A 99 6.19 7.45 7.94
C VAL A 99 6.10 5.97 8.30
N TYR A 100 7.07 5.22 7.80
CA TYR A 100 7.27 3.81 8.10
C TYR A 100 8.54 3.70 8.94
N THR A 101 8.43 3.11 10.13
CA THR A 101 9.55 3.05 11.07
C THR A 101 9.52 1.78 11.90
N LYS A 102 10.63 1.49 12.59
CA LYS A 102 10.65 0.45 13.63
C LYS A 102 9.77 0.88 14.82
N PRO A 103 9.05 -0.05 15.48
CA PRO A 103 8.15 0.26 16.61
C PRO A 103 8.80 1.06 17.74
N ARG A 104 10.09 0.84 18.01
CA ARG A 104 10.86 1.59 19.02
C ARG A 104 10.90 3.12 18.79
N ASN A 105 10.64 3.61 17.59
CA ASN A 105 10.66 5.04 17.27
C ASN A 105 9.27 5.69 17.31
N LEU A 106 8.22 4.91 17.56
CA LEU A 106 6.82 5.32 17.45
C LEU A 106 6.47 6.51 18.35
N GLU A 107 6.93 6.48 19.61
CA GLU A 107 6.65 7.56 20.57
C GLU A 107 7.33 8.88 20.18
N VAL A 108 8.48 8.83 19.50
CA VAL A 108 9.17 10.06 19.04
C VAL A 108 8.36 10.74 17.93
N PHE A 109 7.81 9.97 16.98
CA PHE A 109 6.94 10.52 15.95
C PHE A 109 5.60 11.01 16.51
N LYS A 110 5.00 10.29 17.47
CA LYS A 110 3.76 10.74 18.15
C LYS A 110 3.97 12.05 18.91
N GLY A 111 5.15 12.24 19.52
CA GLY A 111 5.54 13.51 20.14
C GLY A 111 5.56 14.70 19.17
N LEU A 112 5.69 14.43 17.87
CA LEU A 112 5.65 15.43 16.79
C LEU A 112 4.27 15.53 16.10
N GLY A 113 3.24 14.89 16.67
CA GLY A 113 1.86 14.98 16.20
C GLY A 113 1.45 13.93 15.17
N PHE A 114 2.31 12.96 14.84
CA PHE A 114 1.89 11.83 14.00
C PHE A 114 0.90 10.93 14.75
N THR A 115 -0.08 10.41 14.01
CA THR A 115 -1.04 9.42 14.49
C THR A 115 -0.61 8.03 14.06
N GLU A 116 -0.50 7.09 15.01
CA GLU A 116 -0.24 5.69 14.69
C GLU A 116 -1.44 5.08 13.94
N ILE A 117 -1.17 4.44 12.82
CA ILE A 117 -2.16 3.67 12.07
C ILE A 117 -2.12 2.21 12.53
N ALA A 118 -0.99 1.54 12.37
CA ALA A 118 -0.84 0.14 12.74
C ALA A 118 0.62 -0.18 13.05
N THR A 119 0.80 -1.21 13.88
CA THR A 119 2.10 -1.76 14.23
C THR A 119 2.07 -3.27 14.04
N ALA A 120 3.06 -3.78 13.31
CA ALA A 120 3.34 -5.20 13.11
C ALA A 120 4.75 -5.48 13.68
N GLU A 121 4.79 -5.78 14.97
CA GLU A 121 6.05 -6.04 15.66
C GLU A 121 6.78 -7.27 15.10
N PRO A 122 8.12 -7.29 15.15
CA PRO A 122 9.02 -6.24 15.64
C PRO A 122 9.47 -5.25 14.56
N LEU A 123 8.97 -5.38 13.32
CA LEU A 123 9.59 -4.76 12.15
C LEU A 123 9.00 -3.39 11.80
N PHE A 124 7.68 -3.23 11.87
CA PHE A 124 7.02 -2.05 11.31
C PHE A 124 6.02 -1.39 12.23
N SER A 125 6.00 -0.07 12.16
CA SER A 125 4.90 0.80 12.50
C SER A 125 4.67 1.77 11.35
N VAL A 126 3.41 2.07 11.08
CA VAL A 126 2.98 3.12 10.15
C VAL A 126 2.32 4.22 10.94
N LEU A 127 2.76 5.45 10.69
CA LEU A 127 2.11 6.63 11.23
C LEU A 127 1.79 7.62 10.12
N GLU A 128 0.79 8.44 10.35
CA GLU A 128 0.32 9.47 9.43
C GLU A 128 0.33 10.87 10.06
N PHE A 129 0.42 11.90 9.22
CA PHE A 129 0.29 13.30 9.59
C PHE A 129 -0.32 14.10 8.43
N GLY A 130 -1.11 15.13 8.71
CA GLY A 130 -1.58 16.06 7.68
C GLY A 130 -3.03 16.49 7.82
N TYR A 131 -3.48 17.26 6.82
CA TYR A 131 -4.85 17.76 6.71
C TYR A 131 -5.84 16.66 6.34
N GLU A 132 -5.43 15.72 5.48
CA GLU A 132 -6.13 14.47 5.20
C GLU A 132 -5.47 13.34 6.01
N ASN A 133 -6.29 12.40 6.50
CA ASN A 133 -5.88 11.34 7.44
C ASN A 133 -6.96 10.25 7.53
N ILE A 134 -6.78 9.28 8.42
CA ILE A 134 -7.68 8.12 8.49
C ILE A 134 -9.11 8.52 8.80
N LYS A 135 -9.33 9.60 9.55
CA LYS A 135 -10.67 10.09 9.86
C LYS A 135 -11.37 10.61 8.61
N THR A 136 -10.63 11.28 7.72
CA THR A 136 -11.14 11.72 6.41
C THR A 136 -11.59 10.53 5.58
N TYR A 137 -10.80 9.46 5.54
CA TYR A 137 -11.19 8.22 4.86
C TYR A 137 -12.41 7.57 5.52
N GLN A 138 -12.48 7.52 6.86
CA GLN A 138 -13.66 7.02 7.55
C GLN A 138 -14.91 7.86 7.29
N ASP A 139 -14.81 9.18 7.11
CA ASP A 139 -15.94 10.04 6.74
C ASP A 139 -16.45 9.70 5.34
N TYR A 140 -15.54 9.43 4.39
CA TYR A 140 -15.90 8.86 3.10
C TYR A 140 -16.63 7.52 3.27
N LEU A 141 -16.10 6.59 4.08
CA LEU A 141 -16.75 5.30 4.33
C LEU A 141 -18.15 5.45 4.95
N ARG A 142 -18.33 6.38 5.90
CA ARG A 142 -19.65 6.69 6.48
C ARG A 142 -20.62 7.21 5.43
N SER A 143 -20.16 8.03 4.47
CA SER A 143 -21.01 8.59 3.42
C SER A 143 -21.57 7.54 2.45
N ILE A 144 -20.86 6.42 2.26
CA ILE A 144 -21.27 5.34 1.36
C ILE A 144 -21.89 4.14 2.10
N LYS A 145 -21.86 4.15 3.44
CA LYS A 145 -22.38 3.08 4.28
C LYS A 145 -23.86 2.85 3.99
N LYS A 146 -24.23 1.60 3.77
CA LYS A 146 -25.63 1.17 3.67
C LYS A 146 -26.22 0.99 5.05
N ASP A 147 -27.51 1.30 5.17
CA ASP A 147 -28.29 1.11 6.40
C ASP A 147 -28.63 -0.37 6.62
N VAL A 148 -27.60 -1.16 6.93
CA VAL A 148 -27.68 -2.56 7.32
C VAL A 148 -26.86 -2.70 8.59
N THR A 149 -27.53 -3.05 9.68
CA THR A 149 -26.92 -3.05 11.02
C THR A 149 -26.65 -4.45 11.56
N PHE A 150 -27.17 -5.50 10.91
CA PHE A 150 -26.98 -6.88 11.36
C PHE A 150 -26.89 -7.89 10.21
N GLY A 151 -25.84 -8.72 10.26
CA GLY A 151 -25.66 -9.94 9.46
C GLY A 151 -25.41 -9.71 7.96
N GLY A 152 -24.52 -10.50 7.36
CA GLY A 152 -24.32 -10.52 5.91
C GLY A 152 -23.81 -9.18 5.35
N ILE A 153 -22.83 -8.59 6.01
CA ILE A 153 -22.13 -7.39 5.53
C ILE A 153 -20.72 -7.83 5.20
N ALA A 154 -20.47 -8.01 3.91
CA ALA A 154 -19.23 -8.60 3.42
C ALA A 154 -18.31 -7.53 2.83
N ALA A 155 -17.02 -7.86 2.79
CA ALA A 155 -16.03 -7.13 2.03
C ALA A 155 -15.21 -8.06 1.13
N ILE A 156 -14.80 -7.53 -0.01
CA ILE A 156 -13.75 -8.08 -0.87
C ILE A 156 -12.77 -6.94 -1.16
N VAL A 157 -11.47 -7.21 -1.11
CA VAL A 157 -10.44 -6.34 -1.68
C VAL A 157 -9.93 -6.94 -2.97
N VAL A 158 -9.92 -6.15 -4.04
CA VAL A 158 -9.40 -6.55 -5.35
C VAL A 158 -8.49 -5.48 -5.94
N ASN A 159 -7.44 -5.92 -6.62
CA ASN A 159 -6.72 -5.05 -7.55
C ASN A 159 -7.40 -5.07 -8.93
N CYS A 160 -7.76 -6.23 -9.48
CA CYS A 160 -8.37 -6.37 -10.82
C CYS A 160 -7.52 -5.76 -11.94
N ASN A 161 -6.26 -6.18 -12.07
CA ASN A 161 -5.32 -5.66 -13.07
C ASN A 161 -4.99 -6.69 -14.18
N PRO A 162 -5.89 -7.07 -15.10
CA PRO A 162 -7.24 -6.54 -15.29
C PRO A 162 -8.33 -7.32 -14.54
N PHE A 163 -9.56 -6.83 -14.64
CA PHE A 163 -10.77 -7.51 -14.22
C PHE A 163 -10.97 -8.80 -15.06
N THR A 164 -11.38 -9.90 -14.43
CA THR A 164 -11.46 -11.23 -15.08
C THR A 164 -12.74 -11.94 -14.64
N LYS A 165 -13.13 -13.02 -15.33
CA LYS A 165 -14.27 -13.84 -14.91
C LYS A 165 -14.09 -14.45 -13.53
N GLY A 166 -12.84 -14.69 -13.12
CA GLY A 166 -12.52 -15.13 -11.76
C GLY A 166 -12.91 -14.09 -10.71
N HIS A 167 -12.60 -12.82 -10.95
CA HIS A 167 -13.04 -11.72 -10.09
C HIS A 167 -14.58 -11.59 -10.10
N LYS A 168 -15.19 -11.60 -11.30
CA LYS A 168 -16.65 -11.54 -11.46
C LYS A 168 -17.34 -12.62 -10.63
N TYR A 169 -16.91 -13.88 -10.75
CA TYR A 169 -17.46 -15.01 -10.00
C TYR A 169 -17.36 -14.82 -8.49
N LEU A 170 -16.19 -14.39 -7.98
CA LEU A 170 -15.99 -14.14 -6.55
C LEU A 170 -16.96 -13.07 -6.03
N ILE A 171 -17.11 -11.97 -6.78
CA ILE A 171 -17.96 -10.84 -6.41
C ILE A 171 -19.44 -11.24 -6.47
N GLU A 172 -19.88 -11.88 -7.54
CA GLU A 172 -21.28 -12.33 -7.71
C GLU A 172 -21.68 -13.32 -6.61
N LYS A 173 -20.79 -14.27 -6.28
CA LYS A 173 -21.03 -15.22 -5.19
C LYS A 173 -21.18 -14.51 -3.84
N ALA A 174 -20.27 -13.60 -3.51
CA ALA A 174 -20.36 -12.84 -2.28
C ALA A 174 -21.61 -11.94 -2.23
N CYS A 175 -22.02 -11.34 -3.35
CA CYS A 175 -23.27 -10.60 -3.44
C CYS A 175 -24.51 -11.49 -3.22
N ALA A 176 -24.50 -12.72 -3.71
CA ALA A 176 -25.63 -13.65 -3.55
C ALA A 176 -25.82 -14.12 -2.09
N GLU A 177 -24.73 -14.18 -1.31
CA GLU A 177 -24.72 -14.72 0.05
C GLU A 177 -24.85 -13.64 1.14
N ASN A 178 -24.87 -12.35 0.77
CA ASN A 178 -24.80 -11.22 1.70
C ASN A 178 -25.80 -10.11 1.37
N ARG A 179 -26.21 -9.38 2.40
CA ARG A 179 -27.13 -8.24 2.28
C ARG A 179 -26.46 -7.04 1.62
N VAL A 180 -25.17 -6.85 1.89
CA VAL A 180 -24.32 -5.80 1.30
C VAL A 180 -22.93 -6.38 1.07
N LEU A 181 -22.35 -6.08 -0.08
CA LEU A 181 -20.94 -6.32 -0.36
C LEU A 181 -20.24 -4.98 -0.60
N TYR A 182 -19.25 -4.66 0.23
CA TYR A 182 -18.30 -3.58 -0.04
C TYR A 182 -17.11 -4.12 -0.83
N LEU A 183 -17.02 -3.73 -2.10
CA LEU A 183 -15.93 -4.11 -2.99
C LEU A 183 -14.89 -3.00 -3.01
N PHE A 184 -13.82 -3.20 -2.26
CA PHE A 184 -12.68 -2.29 -2.20
C PHE A 184 -11.78 -2.52 -3.41
N ILE A 185 -11.58 -1.47 -4.19
CA ILE A 185 -10.71 -1.47 -5.35
C ILE A 185 -9.44 -0.73 -4.97
N VAL A 186 -8.30 -1.42 -5.07
CA VAL A 186 -6.98 -0.85 -4.74
C VAL A 186 -6.66 0.29 -5.71
N GLU A 187 -6.26 1.45 -5.19
CA GLU A 187 -5.98 2.67 -5.97
C GLU A 187 -4.52 2.79 -6.45
N GLU A 188 -3.66 1.82 -6.12
CA GLU A 188 -2.23 1.86 -6.45
C GLU A 188 -1.96 1.99 -7.97
N ASP A 189 -1.14 2.98 -8.33
CA ASP A 189 -0.83 3.38 -9.72
C ASP A 189 0.31 2.56 -10.37
N ARG A 190 0.77 1.50 -9.71
CA ARG A 190 1.75 0.56 -10.28
C ARG A 190 1.12 -0.50 -11.19
N SER A 191 -0.20 -0.53 -11.26
CA SER A 191 -0.91 -1.48 -12.12
C SER A 191 -0.79 -1.11 -13.59
N SER A 192 -0.60 -2.11 -14.45
CA SER A 192 -0.69 -1.95 -15.89
C SER A 192 -2.00 -1.29 -16.33
N PHE A 193 -3.11 -1.69 -15.71
CA PHE A 193 -4.42 -1.06 -15.87
C PHE A 193 -4.63 0.01 -14.78
N THR A 194 -4.88 1.26 -15.21
CA THR A 194 -5.09 2.39 -14.30
C THR A 194 -6.31 2.17 -13.40
N PHE A 195 -6.34 2.84 -12.25
CA PHE A 195 -7.49 2.75 -11.34
C PHE A 195 -8.82 3.07 -12.02
N ASP A 196 -8.88 4.15 -12.79
CA ASP A 196 -10.11 4.58 -13.48
C ASP A 196 -10.60 3.54 -14.49
N VAL A 197 -9.67 2.93 -15.24
CA VAL A 197 -10.00 1.84 -16.17
C VAL A 197 -10.55 0.64 -15.39
N ARG A 198 -9.86 0.19 -14.33
CA ARG A 198 -10.30 -0.95 -13.52
C ARG A 198 -11.67 -0.71 -12.89
N TRP A 199 -11.88 0.48 -12.33
CA TRP A 199 -13.16 0.91 -11.78
C TRP A 199 -14.26 0.85 -12.83
N ARG A 200 -14.05 1.47 -13.99
CA ARG A 200 -15.03 1.50 -15.08
C ARG A 200 -15.42 0.10 -15.56
N LEU A 201 -14.44 -0.77 -15.80
CA LEU A 201 -14.70 -2.15 -16.26
C LEU A 201 -15.54 -2.95 -15.27
N ILE A 202 -15.26 -2.81 -13.97
CA ILE A 202 -16.06 -3.45 -12.92
C ILE A 202 -17.47 -2.87 -12.90
N GLN A 203 -17.62 -1.55 -13.00
CA GLN A 203 -18.90 -0.85 -12.96
C GLN A 203 -19.79 -1.20 -14.15
N GLU A 204 -19.24 -1.29 -15.36
CA GLU A 204 -19.95 -1.70 -16.57
C GLU A 204 -20.50 -3.13 -16.43
N GLU A 205 -19.70 -4.05 -15.89
CA GLU A 205 -20.08 -5.44 -15.76
C GLU A 205 -21.06 -5.69 -14.61
N LEU A 206 -20.84 -5.07 -13.45
CA LEU A 206 -21.49 -5.43 -12.19
C LEU A 206 -22.38 -4.31 -11.61
N GLY A 207 -22.45 -3.14 -12.23
CA GLY A 207 -23.22 -1.99 -11.74
C GLY A 207 -24.72 -2.23 -11.63
N HIS A 208 -25.22 -3.31 -12.26
CA HIS A 208 -26.62 -3.74 -12.14
C HIS A 208 -26.93 -4.44 -10.79
N ILE A 209 -25.91 -4.86 -10.03
CA ILE A 209 -26.07 -5.54 -8.75
C ILE A 209 -26.35 -4.54 -7.62
N LYS A 210 -27.58 -4.55 -7.09
CA LYS A 210 -28.08 -3.51 -6.17
C LYS A 210 -27.38 -3.46 -4.81
N ASN A 211 -26.90 -4.60 -4.31
CA ASN A 211 -26.25 -4.72 -3.01
C ASN A 211 -24.72 -4.64 -3.08
N LEU A 212 -24.15 -4.40 -4.28
CA LEU A 212 -22.74 -4.14 -4.47
C LEU A 212 -22.45 -2.65 -4.26
N VAL A 213 -21.50 -2.34 -3.38
CA VAL A 213 -20.99 -0.99 -3.16
C VAL A 213 -19.52 -0.99 -3.54
N MET A 214 -19.17 -0.33 -4.64
CA MET A 214 -17.78 -0.12 -5.01
C MET A 214 -17.16 0.94 -4.09
N VAL A 215 -15.99 0.64 -3.54
CA VAL A 215 -15.30 1.46 -2.54
C VAL A 215 -13.89 1.75 -3.03
N LYS A 216 -13.49 3.02 -2.96
CA LYS A 216 -12.10 3.42 -3.15
C LYS A 216 -11.25 2.89 -1.99
N GLY A 217 -10.17 2.18 -2.30
CA GLY A 217 -9.27 1.64 -1.27
C GLY A 217 -8.61 2.73 -0.43
N GLY A 218 -8.42 3.92 -0.99
CA GLY A 218 -7.65 4.98 -0.36
C GLY A 218 -6.22 4.52 -0.07
N ASP A 219 -5.61 5.18 0.89
CA ASP A 219 -4.25 4.89 1.33
C ASP A 219 -4.16 3.74 2.35
N TYR A 220 -5.32 3.20 2.75
CA TYR A 220 -5.46 2.29 3.90
C TYR A 220 -5.84 0.86 3.50
N VAL A 221 -5.96 0.61 2.20
CA VAL A 221 -6.18 -0.72 1.61
C VAL A 221 -5.14 -0.90 0.51
N VAL A 222 -3.99 -1.46 0.88
CA VAL A 222 -2.78 -1.44 0.04
C VAL A 222 -2.45 -2.84 -0.45
N SER A 223 -2.07 -2.99 -1.73
CA SER A 223 -1.52 -4.24 -2.24
C SER A 223 -0.02 -4.36 -2.03
N GLY A 224 0.48 -4.38 -0.79
CA GLY A 224 1.84 -4.84 -0.44
C GLY A 224 3.08 -4.15 -1.05
N THR A 225 3.00 -3.33 -2.10
CA THR A 225 4.19 -2.90 -2.89
C THR A 225 4.74 -1.51 -2.59
N ILE A 226 4.11 -0.75 -1.69
CA ILE A 226 4.49 0.66 -1.37
C ILE A 226 5.33 0.78 -0.09
N PHE A 227 5.42 -0.28 0.71
CA PHE A 227 6.13 -0.24 1.99
C PHE A 227 7.65 -0.12 1.79
N PRO A 228 8.30 0.94 2.31
CA PRO A 228 9.74 1.08 2.19
C PRO A 228 10.49 0.03 3.01
N CYS A 229 11.45 -0.65 2.40
CA CYS A 229 12.26 -1.70 3.06
C CYS A 229 13.69 -1.25 3.42
N TYR A 230 14.04 0.02 3.18
CA TYR A 230 15.40 0.55 3.33
C TYR A 230 16.02 0.44 4.74
N PHE A 231 15.20 0.15 5.76
CA PHE A 231 15.61 -0.02 7.17
C PHE A 231 15.59 -1.48 7.66
N LEU A 232 15.42 -2.43 6.74
CA LEU A 232 15.20 -3.86 7.00
C LEU A 232 16.16 -4.77 6.23
N LYS A 233 17.37 -4.28 5.91
CA LYS A 233 18.37 -5.00 5.12
C LYS A 233 18.77 -6.38 5.67
N ASP A 234 18.67 -6.56 6.99
CA ASP A 234 19.01 -7.81 7.67
C ASP A 234 17.83 -8.77 7.79
N GLU A 235 16.63 -8.37 7.33
CA GLU A 235 15.40 -9.16 7.43
C GLU A 235 15.15 -9.96 6.16
N LYS A 236 14.51 -11.11 6.30
CA LYS A 236 14.13 -11.93 5.14
C LYS A 236 12.94 -11.31 4.43
N GLU A 237 12.95 -11.35 3.10
CA GLU A 237 11.83 -10.87 2.27
C GLU A 237 10.48 -11.48 2.66
N CYS A 238 10.46 -12.75 3.08
CA CYS A 238 9.25 -13.41 3.56
C CYS A 238 8.69 -12.78 4.84
N ASP A 239 9.56 -12.39 5.77
CA ASP A 239 9.18 -11.78 7.04
C ASP A 239 8.68 -10.34 6.81
N ILE A 240 9.32 -9.62 5.89
CA ILE A 240 8.87 -8.31 5.42
C ILE A 240 7.46 -8.40 4.83
N ALA A 241 7.23 -9.31 3.88
CA ALA A 241 5.93 -9.48 3.24
C ALA A 241 4.84 -9.89 4.25
N ALA A 242 5.17 -10.77 5.21
CA ALA A 242 4.27 -11.16 6.29
C ALA A 242 3.86 -9.98 7.17
N LYS A 243 4.80 -9.09 7.51
CA LYS A 243 4.50 -7.94 8.35
C LYS A 243 3.78 -6.81 7.63
N GLN A 244 4.02 -6.64 6.33
CA GLN A 244 3.23 -5.74 5.48
C GLN A 244 1.77 -6.21 5.39
N ALA A 245 1.56 -7.53 5.21
CA ALA A 245 0.24 -8.13 5.24
C ALA A 245 -0.47 -7.93 6.58
N GLU A 246 0.25 -8.13 7.68
CA GLU A 246 -0.26 -7.89 9.03
C GLU A 246 -0.69 -6.44 9.23
N LEU A 247 0.11 -5.46 8.79
CA LEU A 247 -0.25 -4.04 8.88
C LEU A 247 -1.54 -3.71 8.11
N ASP A 248 -1.68 -4.19 6.87
CA ASP A 248 -2.88 -3.93 6.07
C ASP A 248 -4.13 -4.54 6.72
N VAL A 249 -4.03 -5.80 7.18
CA VAL A 249 -5.15 -6.48 7.84
C VAL A 249 -5.54 -5.80 9.15
N ILE A 250 -4.56 -5.38 9.97
CA ILE A 250 -4.81 -4.63 11.22
C ILE A 250 -5.45 -3.28 10.90
N THR A 251 -4.98 -2.57 9.88
CA THR A 251 -5.54 -1.29 9.46
C THR A 251 -7.00 -1.44 9.02
N PHE A 252 -7.28 -2.44 8.17
CA PHE A 252 -8.63 -2.77 7.73
C PHE A 252 -9.54 -3.10 8.92
N LEU A 253 -9.05 -3.93 9.83
CA LEU A 253 -9.79 -4.34 11.02
C LEU A 253 -10.11 -3.15 11.95
N ASN A 254 -9.14 -2.29 12.21
CA ASN A 254 -9.30 -1.23 13.21
C ASN A 254 -10.11 -0.04 12.68
N TYR A 255 -9.99 0.29 11.39
CA TYR A 255 -10.54 1.54 10.86
C TYR A 255 -11.67 1.37 9.85
N ILE A 256 -11.80 0.21 9.21
CA ILE A 256 -12.78 0.00 8.13
C ILE A 256 -13.94 -0.87 8.61
N VAL A 257 -13.63 -2.03 9.22
CA VAL A 257 -14.60 -2.97 9.77
C VAL A 257 -15.64 -2.29 10.68
N PRO A 258 -15.25 -1.52 11.73
CA PRO A 258 -16.23 -0.92 12.64
C PRO A 258 -17.06 0.18 11.98
N ILE A 259 -16.54 0.87 10.96
CA ILE A 259 -17.28 1.93 10.28
C ILE A 259 -18.38 1.33 9.40
N LEU A 260 -18.08 0.28 8.66
CA LEU A 260 -19.01 -0.33 7.72
C LEU A 260 -19.80 -1.52 8.30
N ASN A 261 -19.52 -1.90 9.55
CA ASN A 261 -20.09 -3.08 10.23
C ASN A 261 -19.80 -4.41 9.51
N ILE A 262 -18.63 -4.52 8.87
CA ILE A 262 -18.26 -5.72 8.10
C ILE A 262 -18.12 -6.91 9.05
N ASN A 263 -18.74 -8.03 8.72
CA ASN A 263 -18.68 -9.27 9.49
C ASN A 263 -18.21 -10.47 8.68
N ARG A 264 -18.00 -10.29 7.37
CA ARG A 264 -17.48 -11.33 6.47
C ARG A 264 -16.44 -10.77 5.52
N ARG A 265 -15.38 -11.53 5.28
CA ARG A 265 -14.33 -11.20 4.32
C ARG A 265 -14.16 -12.37 3.36
N TYR A 266 -14.40 -12.11 2.08
CA TYR A 266 -14.25 -13.12 1.03
C TYR A 266 -12.88 -13.01 0.38
N VAL A 267 -12.24 -14.15 0.17
CA VAL A 267 -10.91 -14.25 -0.46
C VAL A 267 -10.91 -15.41 -1.45
N GLY A 268 -10.13 -15.30 -2.54
CA GLY A 268 -9.93 -16.42 -3.45
C GLY A 268 -8.82 -17.35 -2.96
N THR A 269 -8.95 -18.66 -3.16
CA THR A 269 -7.86 -19.60 -2.85
C THR A 269 -6.65 -19.33 -3.77
N GLU A 270 -5.46 -19.12 -3.21
CA GLU A 270 -4.22 -18.91 -4.00
C GLU A 270 -3.08 -19.76 -3.42
N MET A 271 -2.53 -20.66 -4.24
CA MET A 271 -1.49 -21.61 -3.83
C MET A 271 -0.05 -21.19 -4.17
N TYR A 272 0.17 -20.13 -4.97
CA TYR A 272 1.48 -19.91 -5.62
C TYR A 272 2.11 -18.52 -5.43
N SER A 273 1.49 -17.65 -4.63
CA SER A 273 2.03 -16.30 -4.35
C SER A 273 2.41 -16.20 -2.86
N PRO A 274 3.71 -16.10 -2.53
CA PRO A 274 4.15 -15.92 -1.14
C PRO A 274 3.52 -14.70 -0.47
N VAL A 275 3.34 -13.60 -1.21
CA VAL A 275 2.67 -12.39 -0.72
C VAL A 275 1.20 -12.68 -0.43
N THR A 276 0.48 -13.34 -1.34
CA THR A 276 -0.94 -13.66 -1.13
C THR A 276 -1.12 -14.65 0.03
N ALA A 277 -0.20 -15.62 0.17
CA ALA A 277 -0.20 -16.55 1.29
C ALA A 277 -0.01 -15.82 2.63
N ALA A 278 0.96 -14.91 2.72
CA ALA A 278 1.17 -14.03 3.88
C ALA A 278 -0.08 -13.22 4.24
N TYR A 279 -0.79 -12.67 3.25
CA TYR A 279 -2.07 -11.99 3.47
C TYR A 279 -3.17 -12.92 3.99
N ASN A 280 -3.30 -14.13 3.43
CA ASN A 280 -4.27 -15.11 3.92
C ASN A 280 -3.98 -15.53 5.36
N GLU A 281 -2.72 -15.79 5.69
CA GLU A 281 -2.29 -16.09 7.06
C GLU A 281 -2.59 -14.95 8.03
N ALA A 282 -2.29 -13.69 7.65
CA ALA A 282 -2.62 -12.52 8.45
C ALA A 282 -4.14 -12.38 8.67
N MET A 283 -4.95 -12.56 7.63
CA MET A 283 -6.41 -12.51 7.73
C MET A 283 -6.96 -13.58 8.68
N ILE A 284 -6.51 -14.84 8.56
CA ILE A 284 -6.92 -15.94 9.45
C ILE A 284 -6.52 -15.65 10.90
N LYS A 285 -5.36 -15.03 11.11
CA LYS A 285 -4.85 -14.69 12.45
C LYS A 285 -5.67 -13.59 13.13
N TYR A 286 -6.03 -12.52 12.41
CA TYR A 286 -6.58 -11.31 13.02
C TYR A 286 -8.09 -11.14 12.91
N LEU A 287 -8.73 -11.60 11.83
CA LEU A 287 -10.12 -11.27 11.55
C LEU A 287 -11.14 -12.10 12.36
N PRO A 288 -11.03 -13.44 12.48
CA PRO A 288 -12.04 -14.26 13.17
C PRO A 288 -12.22 -13.92 14.64
N SER A 289 -11.12 -13.67 15.36
CA SER A 289 -11.13 -13.31 16.78
C SER A 289 -11.78 -11.94 17.04
N ASN A 290 -11.93 -11.12 15.99
CA ASN A 290 -12.59 -9.81 16.04
C ASN A 290 -13.95 -9.80 15.34
N GLY A 291 -14.58 -10.98 15.17
CA GLY A 291 -15.95 -11.09 14.69
C GLY A 291 -16.11 -10.97 13.17
N VAL A 292 -15.02 -11.10 12.40
CA VAL A 292 -15.04 -11.12 10.93
C VAL A 292 -14.75 -12.53 10.43
N GLU A 293 -15.76 -13.19 9.90
CA GLU A 293 -15.66 -14.52 9.30
C GLU A 293 -14.89 -14.46 7.98
N ILE A 294 -13.91 -15.36 7.80
CA ILE A 294 -13.18 -15.52 6.54
C ILE A 294 -13.86 -16.60 5.69
N LEU A 295 -14.18 -16.25 4.45
CA LEU A 295 -14.75 -17.18 3.48
C LEU A 295 -13.80 -17.33 2.29
N GLU A 296 -13.14 -18.48 2.21
CA GLU A 296 -12.29 -18.84 1.08
C GLU A 296 -13.12 -19.44 -0.05
N ILE A 297 -13.02 -18.84 -1.24
CA ILE A 297 -13.74 -19.26 -2.43
C ILE A 297 -12.76 -19.93 -3.41
N PRO A 298 -13.00 -21.20 -3.79
CA PRO A 298 -12.20 -21.87 -4.80
C PRO A 298 -12.18 -21.11 -6.12
N ARG A 299 -11.00 -21.00 -6.73
CA ARG A 299 -10.87 -20.43 -8.08
C ARG A 299 -11.61 -21.25 -9.12
N ILE A 300 -12.28 -20.55 -10.03
CA ILE A 300 -12.86 -21.17 -11.22
C ILE A 300 -11.77 -21.49 -12.25
N THR A 301 -11.94 -22.61 -12.93
CA THR A 301 -11.06 -23.09 -14.00
C THR A 301 -11.80 -23.08 -15.34
N GLN A 302 -11.04 -23.04 -16.43
CA GLN A 302 -11.59 -23.17 -17.78
C GLN A 302 -11.07 -24.43 -18.46
N GLY A 303 -11.97 -25.39 -18.70
CA GLY A 303 -11.68 -26.65 -19.41
C GLY A 303 -11.11 -27.73 -18.51
N SER A 304 -9.87 -27.57 -18.04
CA SER A 304 -9.18 -28.52 -17.16
C SER A 304 -9.03 -28.01 -15.73
N SER A 305 -8.80 -28.90 -14.76
CA SER A 305 -8.61 -28.58 -13.34
C SER A 305 -7.45 -27.61 -13.07
N ASP A 306 -6.47 -27.53 -13.98
CA ASP A 306 -5.22 -26.80 -13.76
C ASP A 306 -5.21 -25.44 -14.48
N ASN A 307 -6.23 -25.15 -15.29
CA ASN A 307 -6.30 -23.91 -16.06
C ASN A 307 -7.13 -22.83 -15.35
N TYR A 308 -6.59 -22.32 -14.25
CA TYR A 308 -7.22 -21.22 -13.49
C TYR A 308 -7.27 -19.92 -14.29
N ILE A 309 -8.38 -19.19 -14.16
CA ILE A 309 -8.54 -17.84 -14.72
C ILE A 309 -7.78 -16.86 -13.81
N SER A 310 -6.73 -16.21 -14.31
CA SER A 310 -5.95 -15.22 -13.56
C SER A 310 -5.56 -13.99 -14.38
N ALA A 311 -5.51 -12.83 -13.73
CA ALA A 311 -5.11 -11.57 -14.37
C ALA A 311 -3.67 -11.62 -14.91
N SER A 312 -2.78 -12.35 -14.23
CA SER A 312 -1.38 -12.51 -14.67
C SER A 312 -1.28 -13.25 -16.01
N LYS A 313 -2.10 -14.28 -16.25
CA LYS A 313 -2.17 -14.97 -17.55
C LYS A 313 -2.62 -14.01 -18.66
N VAL A 314 -3.57 -13.12 -18.36
CA VAL A 314 -4.04 -12.10 -19.30
C VAL A 314 -2.90 -11.15 -19.69
N ARG A 315 -2.14 -10.64 -18.72
CA ARG A 315 -0.98 -9.76 -18.98
C ARG A 315 0.12 -10.47 -19.79
N ILE A 316 0.38 -11.76 -19.52
CA ILE A 316 1.32 -12.57 -20.31
C ILE A 316 0.83 -12.71 -21.76
N ALA A 317 -0.44 -13.04 -21.97
CA ALA A 317 -1.00 -13.16 -23.31
C ALA A 317 -0.96 -11.84 -24.10
N ILE A 318 -1.18 -10.69 -23.44
CA ILE A 318 -1.01 -9.37 -24.07
C ILE A 318 0.45 -9.15 -24.51
N ARG A 319 1.42 -9.52 -23.65
CA ARG A 319 2.85 -9.39 -23.95
C ARG A 319 3.29 -10.24 -25.13
N GLU A 320 2.68 -11.40 -25.29
CA GLU A 320 3.03 -12.38 -26.32
C GLU A 320 2.18 -12.26 -27.59
N ASP A 321 1.33 -11.23 -27.71
CA ASP A 321 0.39 -11.05 -28.82
C ASP A 321 -0.61 -12.22 -29.01
N ARG A 322 -0.98 -12.88 -27.90
CA ARG A 322 -1.89 -14.03 -27.83
C ARG A 322 -3.23 -13.70 -27.17
N LEU A 323 -3.70 -12.45 -27.27
CA LEU A 323 -4.93 -11.98 -26.63
C LEU A 323 -6.15 -12.85 -26.98
N ASN A 324 -6.25 -13.31 -28.23
CA ASN A 324 -7.34 -14.15 -28.72
C ASN A 324 -7.48 -15.47 -27.93
N GLU A 325 -6.39 -16.00 -27.37
CA GLU A 325 -6.39 -17.26 -26.61
C GLU A 325 -7.02 -17.12 -25.22
N ILE A 326 -7.12 -15.90 -24.69
CA ILE A 326 -7.59 -15.65 -23.33
C ILE A 326 -8.88 -14.82 -23.26
N LEU A 327 -9.52 -14.52 -24.40
CA LEU A 327 -10.77 -13.73 -24.42
C LEU A 327 -11.87 -14.36 -23.57
N ASP A 328 -11.92 -15.70 -23.49
CA ASP A 328 -12.91 -16.40 -22.69
C ASP A 328 -12.68 -16.29 -21.18
N PHE A 329 -11.51 -15.82 -20.74
CA PHE A 329 -11.18 -15.59 -19.34
C PHE A 329 -11.73 -14.25 -18.84
N LEU A 330 -12.20 -13.41 -19.77
CA LEU A 330 -12.54 -12.02 -19.55
C LEU A 330 -14.05 -11.79 -19.57
N PRO A 331 -14.59 -10.96 -18.67
CA PRO A 331 -15.94 -10.43 -18.78
C PRO A 331 -16.05 -9.54 -20.02
N ASP A 332 -17.29 -9.30 -20.48
CA ASP A 332 -17.53 -8.61 -21.75
C ASP A 332 -16.98 -7.18 -21.73
N SER A 333 -17.11 -6.46 -20.60
CA SER A 333 -16.49 -5.15 -20.37
C SER A 333 -14.99 -5.15 -20.69
N THR A 334 -14.24 -6.07 -20.06
CA THR A 334 -12.77 -6.15 -20.22
C THR A 334 -12.39 -6.63 -21.61
N LYS A 335 -13.16 -7.56 -22.18
CA LYS A 335 -12.96 -8.05 -23.55
C LYS A 335 -13.12 -6.93 -24.56
N ASN A 336 -14.21 -6.16 -24.47
CA ASN A 336 -14.49 -5.04 -25.37
C ASN A 336 -13.43 -3.94 -25.25
N TYR A 337 -13.01 -3.61 -24.02
CA TYR A 337 -11.93 -2.66 -23.79
C TYR A 337 -10.61 -3.11 -24.45
N LEU A 338 -10.20 -4.36 -24.24
CA LEU A 338 -8.96 -4.89 -24.79
C LEU A 338 -8.94 -5.02 -26.31
N LEU A 339 -10.11 -5.17 -26.94
CA LEU A 339 -10.28 -5.19 -28.40
C LEU A 339 -10.43 -3.79 -29.01
N SER A 340 -10.59 -2.75 -28.19
CA SER A 340 -10.71 -1.36 -28.65
C SER A 340 -9.36 -0.68 -28.84
N GLU A 341 -9.34 0.44 -29.56
CA GLU A 341 -8.19 1.33 -29.68
C GLU A 341 -7.80 1.97 -28.34
N GLU A 342 -8.75 2.14 -27.43
CA GLU A 342 -8.52 2.78 -26.12
C GLU A 342 -7.48 2.03 -25.27
N SER A 343 -7.36 0.71 -25.45
CA SER A 343 -6.37 -0.08 -24.70
C SER A 343 -5.00 -0.14 -25.36
N ALA A 344 -4.78 0.53 -26.52
CA ALA A 344 -3.51 0.48 -27.24
C ALA A 344 -2.31 0.89 -26.37
N GLU A 345 -2.41 2.02 -25.66
CA GLU A 345 -1.35 2.50 -24.78
C GLU A 345 -1.02 1.51 -23.65
N ILE A 346 -2.05 0.91 -23.03
CA ILE A 346 -1.87 -0.07 -21.96
C ILE A 346 -1.26 -1.37 -22.50
N ARG A 347 -1.68 -1.84 -23.68
CA ARG A 347 -1.11 -3.03 -24.31
C ARG A 347 0.38 -2.82 -24.62
N GLU A 348 0.74 -1.67 -25.17
CA GLU A 348 2.14 -1.32 -25.43
C GLU A 348 2.95 -1.19 -24.14
N LYS A 349 2.39 -0.57 -23.08
CA LYS A 349 3.03 -0.52 -21.76
C LYS A 349 3.31 -1.94 -21.22
N ILE A 350 2.33 -2.85 -21.31
CA ILE A 350 2.48 -4.24 -20.84
C ILE A 350 3.55 -5.00 -21.64
N LYS A 351 3.62 -4.78 -22.96
CA LYS A 351 4.64 -5.38 -23.83
C LYS A 351 6.05 -4.94 -23.46
N ASN A 352 6.21 -3.65 -23.17
CA ASN A 352 7.51 -3.03 -22.88
C ASN A 352 7.95 -3.18 -21.41
N THR A 353 7.10 -3.71 -20.52
CA THR A 353 7.40 -3.83 -19.09
C THR A 353 7.47 -5.30 -18.65
N VAL A 354 8.63 -5.70 -18.10
CA VAL A 354 8.84 -7.02 -17.46
C VAL A 354 8.55 -6.92 -15.97
N THR A 355 7.32 -6.53 -15.61
CA THR A 355 6.84 -6.53 -14.22
C THR A 355 5.67 -7.47 -14.05
N ARG A 356 5.52 -7.96 -12.82
CA ARG A 356 4.39 -8.80 -12.43
C ARG A 356 3.11 -7.99 -12.28
N HIS A 357 3.16 -6.66 -12.19
CA HIS A 357 2.03 -5.75 -12.04
C HIS A 357 1.96 -4.76 -13.19
#